data_AF-A0A1A9Q0C3-F1
#
_entry.id   AF-A0A1A9Q0C3-F1
#
_cell.length_a   1.000
_cell.length_b   1.000
_cell.length_c   1.000
_cell.angle_alpha   90.00
_cell.angle_beta   90.00
_cell.angle_gamma   90.00
#
_symmetry.space_group_name_H-M   'P 1'
#
loop_
_entity.id
_entity.type
_entity.pdbx_description
1 polymer ?
#
loop_
_entity_poly.entity_id
_entity_poly.type
_entity_poly.pdbx_seq_one_letter_code
_entity_poly.pdbx_strand_id
1 'polypeptide(L)'
;MENKIVLKSGLSIISQCKRQTNNIWHAHFGAAAIASYFFMKDNNMDEEITHNMYYQTKRMLNKQNLGEVIDDKEEIDFQSAEKMIIKSLEHTIDELHWVGHNVIYAALSLLAMKELQKWGDNQEIEGITNLIISFRKTIPGRSWIGFTTKEVKQLSIKDEIESELRNPKQLSTFILNELSQFNIIYRAESHHDLIGHLLTFSHAINIMYDLGHRDIFQRGIRPLLKLVYVLRASQKLTSNSKITLHSPIDFLPLVESKRAHVLPTEKEFWLKDYSTFDWDFGHIFKFSYSYFDHIKRAPKYKDITLEKFRFIINA
;
A
#
# COMPACT_ATOMS: atom_id res chain seq x y z
N MET A 1 0.57 20.04 15.31
CA MET A 1 -0.90 19.95 15.54
C MET A 1 -1.64 19.73 14.23
N GLU A 2 -1.35 20.53 13.20
CA GLU A 2 -1.94 20.44 11.85
C GLU A 2 -1.84 19.07 11.15
N ASN A 3 -0.70 18.38 11.24
CA ASN A 3 -0.52 17.09 10.56
C ASN A 3 -1.42 15.95 11.11
N LYS A 4 -1.92 16.03 12.35
CA LYS A 4 -2.81 14.97 12.89
C LYS A 4 -4.21 14.99 12.28
N ILE A 5 -4.66 16.13 11.71
CA ILE A 5 -5.94 16.24 10.99
C ILE A 5 -5.93 15.31 9.78
N VAL A 6 -4.80 15.20 9.07
CA VAL A 6 -4.65 14.29 7.92
C VAL A 6 -4.93 12.85 8.31
N LEU A 7 -4.47 12.42 9.50
CA LEU A 7 -4.76 11.08 10.02
C LEU A 7 -6.26 10.89 10.29
N LYS A 8 -6.88 11.86 10.98
CA LYS A 8 -8.33 11.82 11.27
C LYS A 8 -9.13 11.74 9.97
N SER A 9 -8.88 12.62 9.00
CA SER A 9 -9.57 12.62 7.70
C SER A 9 -9.31 11.34 6.91
N GLY A 10 -8.09 10.81 6.94
CA GLY A 10 -7.76 9.54 6.29
C GLY A 10 -8.55 8.37 6.87
N LEU A 11 -8.63 8.27 8.20
CA LEU A 11 -9.44 7.28 8.90
C LEU A 11 -10.94 7.44 8.63
N SER A 12 -11.44 8.67 8.55
CA SER A 12 -12.84 8.95 8.20
C SER A 12 -13.17 8.46 6.79
N ILE A 13 -12.29 8.67 5.81
CA ILE A 13 -12.50 8.12 4.45
C ILE A 13 -12.55 6.59 4.47
N ILE A 14 -11.59 5.94 5.14
CA ILE A 14 -11.53 4.47 5.20
C ILE A 14 -12.78 3.90 5.89
N SER A 15 -13.21 4.47 7.02
CA SER A 15 -14.40 4.00 7.75
C SER A 15 -15.70 4.20 6.96
N GLN A 16 -15.82 5.29 6.21
CA GLN A 16 -17.09 5.66 5.58
C GLN A 16 -17.24 5.15 4.15
N CYS A 17 -16.13 4.89 3.43
CA CYS A 17 -16.15 4.60 1.98
C CYS A 17 -17.20 3.57 1.59
N LYS A 18 -17.20 2.40 2.22
CA LYS A 18 -18.11 1.31 1.88
C LYS A 18 -19.57 1.72 2.10
N ARG A 19 -19.88 2.41 3.19
CA ARG A 19 -21.26 2.81 3.52
C ARG A 19 -21.77 3.92 2.61
N GLN A 20 -20.92 4.89 2.28
CA GLN A 20 -21.34 6.08 1.53
C GLN A 20 -21.32 5.86 0.01
N THR A 21 -20.36 5.09 -0.52
CA THR A 21 -20.16 4.96 -1.97
C THR A 21 -20.35 3.55 -2.49
N ASN A 22 -20.51 2.57 -1.60
CA ASN A 22 -20.44 1.13 -1.93
C ASN A 22 -19.13 0.75 -2.68
N ASN A 23 -18.12 1.61 -2.61
CA ASN A 23 -16.86 1.46 -3.31
C ASN A 23 -15.71 1.33 -2.29
N ILE A 24 -15.25 0.09 -2.10
CA ILE A 24 -14.13 -0.24 -1.21
C ILE A 24 -12.80 0.40 -1.65
N TRP A 25 -12.72 0.84 -2.91
CA TRP A 25 -11.53 1.45 -3.49
C TRP A 25 -11.34 2.89 -3.03
N HIS A 26 -12.38 3.58 -2.56
CA HIS A 26 -12.24 4.96 -2.08
C HIS A 26 -11.35 5.04 -0.82
N ALA A 27 -11.25 3.95 -0.05
CA ALA A 27 -10.28 3.81 1.05
C ALA A 27 -8.82 4.02 0.61
N HIS A 28 -8.52 3.88 -0.69
CA HIS A 28 -7.23 4.19 -1.28
C HIS A 28 -6.73 5.59 -0.88
N PHE A 29 -7.61 6.60 -0.94
CA PHE A 29 -7.25 7.99 -0.66
C PHE A 29 -7.02 8.23 0.82
N GLY A 30 -7.80 7.58 1.69
CA GLY A 30 -7.58 7.63 3.13
C GLY A 30 -6.26 6.97 3.54
N ALA A 31 -5.95 5.81 2.94
CA ALA A 31 -4.67 5.13 3.13
C ALA A 31 -3.49 5.98 2.63
N ALA A 32 -3.64 6.68 1.50
CA ALA A 32 -2.62 7.56 0.96
C ALA A 32 -2.36 8.78 1.86
N ALA A 33 -3.40 9.36 2.46
CA ALA A 33 -3.26 10.46 3.42
C ALA A 33 -2.50 10.02 4.67
N ILE A 34 -2.80 8.83 5.20
CA ILE A 34 -2.06 8.27 6.33
C ILE A 34 -0.60 8.01 5.94
N ALA A 35 -0.36 7.42 4.78
CA ALA A 35 1.00 7.17 4.28
C ALA A 35 1.79 8.47 4.09
N SER A 36 1.17 9.57 3.63
CA SER A 36 1.86 10.85 3.47
C SER A 36 2.32 11.43 4.81
N TYR A 37 1.49 11.34 5.85
CA TYR A 37 1.84 11.75 7.21
C TYR A 37 3.10 11.03 7.70
N PHE A 38 3.10 9.69 7.65
CA PHE A 38 4.23 8.91 8.15
C PHE A 38 5.45 9.01 7.26
N PHE A 39 5.28 9.18 5.95
CA PHE A 39 6.42 9.41 5.07
C PHE A 39 7.17 10.71 5.43
N MET A 40 6.44 11.80 5.70
CA MET A 40 7.04 13.06 6.19
C MET A 40 7.70 12.85 7.55
N LYS A 41 6.98 12.25 8.50
CA LYS A 41 7.44 12.03 9.88
C LYS A 41 8.72 11.19 9.95
N ASP A 42 8.77 10.10 9.20
CA ASP A 42 9.83 9.10 9.39
C ASP A 42 11.11 9.44 8.60
N ASN A 43 11.06 10.34 7.62
CA ASN A 43 12.19 10.63 6.73
C ASN A 43 12.88 11.96 7.01
N ASN A 44 12.52 12.66 8.10
CA ASN A 44 13.10 13.97 8.49
C ASN A 44 13.15 14.94 7.29
N MET A 45 12.03 15.04 6.58
CA MET A 45 11.92 15.92 5.42
C MET A 45 12.10 17.39 5.83
N ASP A 46 12.68 18.17 4.93
CA ASP A 46 12.75 19.63 5.08
C ASP A 46 11.33 20.22 5.28
N GLU A 47 11.23 21.34 5.98
CA GLU A 47 9.97 22.03 6.25
C GLU A 47 9.23 22.39 4.95
N GLU A 48 9.94 22.80 3.90
CA GLU A 48 9.33 23.18 2.64
C GLU A 48 8.75 21.95 1.89
N ILE A 49 9.47 20.82 1.93
CA ILE A 49 8.97 19.54 1.37
C ILE A 49 7.72 19.11 2.13
N THR A 50 7.79 19.15 3.46
CA THR A 50 6.67 18.81 4.34
C THR A 50 5.45 19.69 4.07
N HIS A 51 5.65 21.00 3.87
CA HIS A 51 4.58 21.93 3.54
C HIS A 51 3.91 21.60 2.19
N ASN A 52 4.71 21.39 1.14
CA ASN A 52 4.18 21.05 -0.19
C ASN A 52 3.44 19.71 -0.20
N MET A 53 4.00 18.70 0.47
CA MET A 53 3.36 17.39 0.65
C MET A 53 2.03 17.49 1.41
N TYR A 54 1.99 18.26 2.48
CA TYR A 54 0.78 18.48 3.27
C TYR A 54 -0.29 19.22 2.45
N TYR A 55 0.10 20.23 1.66
CA TYR A 55 -0.80 20.93 0.75
C TYR A 55 -1.43 19.98 -0.29
N GLN A 56 -0.61 19.14 -0.93
CA GLN A 56 -1.07 18.11 -1.87
C GLN A 56 -2.02 17.10 -1.20
N THR A 57 -1.67 16.66 0.01
CA THR A 57 -2.51 15.74 0.80
C THR A 57 -3.85 16.37 1.13
N LYS A 58 -3.88 17.63 1.57
CA LYS A 58 -5.13 18.36 1.84
C LYS A 58 -5.98 18.52 0.58
N ARG A 59 -5.37 18.86 -0.56
CA ARG A 59 -6.09 18.93 -1.84
C ARG A 59 -6.74 17.59 -2.20
N MET A 60 -6.01 16.47 -2.03
CA MET A 60 -6.55 15.13 -2.23
C MET A 60 -7.73 14.86 -1.29
N LEU A 61 -7.56 15.09 0.02
CA LEU A 61 -8.60 14.87 1.01
C LEU A 61 -9.85 15.71 0.76
N ASN A 62 -9.68 16.99 0.42
CA ASN A 62 -10.80 17.89 0.13
C ASN A 62 -11.59 17.44 -1.11
N LYS A 63 -10.91 16.95 -2.16
CA LYS A 63 -11.56 16.41 -3.37
C LYS A 63 -12.32 15.10 -3.08
N GLN A 64 -11.85 14.31 -2.12
CA GLN A 64 -12.33 12.96 -1.84
C GLN A 64 -13.18 12.87 -0.56
N ASN A 65 -13.56 14.01 0.01
CA ASN A 65 -14.30 14.08 1.27
C ASN A 65 -15.69 13.45 1.13
N LEU A 66 -16.09 12.63 2.11
CA LEU A 66 -17.34 11.87 2.10
C LEU A 66 -18.40 12.43 3.08
N GLY A 67 -18.12 13.54 3.75
CA GLY A 67 -19.04 14.22 4.66
C GLY A 67 -18.37 14.65 5.97
N GLU A 68 -19.16 15.22 6.89
CA GLU A 68 -18.66 15.65 8.19
C GLU A 68 -18.43 14.47 9.14
N VAL A 69 -17.33 14.53 9.87
CA VAL A 69 -17.04 13.66 11.02
C VAL A 69 -17.86 14.20 12.19
N ILE A 70 -18.75 13.39 12.75
CA ILE A 70 -19.56 13.81 13.89
C ILE A 70 -18.68 13.77 15.13
N ASP A 71 -18.15 14.94 15.53
CA ASP A 71 -17.15 15.12 16.59
C ASP A 71 -17.73 14.99 18.02
N ASP A 72 -19.04 14.80 18.16
CA ASP A 72 -19.78 14.84 19.44
C ASP A 72 -19.91 13.50 20.17
N LYS A 73 -19.11 12.50 19.79
CA LYS A 73 -19.18 11.15 20.37
C LYS A 73 -17.90 10.76 21.10
N GLU A 74 -18.06 9.90 22.11
CA GLU A 74 -16.94 9.38 22.89
C GLU A 74 -15.97 8.61 21.99
N GLU A 75 -14.77 9.17 21.81
CA GLU A 75 -13.72 8.56 20.97
C GLU A 75 -13.24 7.23 21.58
N ILE A 76 -13.08 6.22 20.73
CA ILE A 76 -12.57 4.90 21.09
C ILE A 76 -11.06 4.95 21.30
N ASP A 77 -10.59 4.28 22.35
CA ASP A 77 -9.17 4.11 22.61
C ASP A 77 -8.52 3.11 21.64
N PHE A 78 -7.22 3.29 21.41
CA PHE A 78 -6.46 2.45 20.50
C PHE A 78 -6.59 0.94 20.79
N GLN A 79 -6.57 0.49 22.06
CA GLN A 79 -6.58 -0.94 22.38
C GLN A 79 -7.91 -1.59 22.00
N SER A 80 -9.02 -0.87 22.23
CA SER A 80 -10.35 -1.31 21.83
C SER A 80 -10.49 -1.39 20.31
N ALA A 81 -10.08 -0.34 19.59
CA ALA A 81 -10.10 -0.32 18.13
C ALA A 81 -9.20 -1.40 17.51
N GLU A 82 -8.00 -1.57 18.07
CA GLU A 82 -7.01 -2.57 17.65
C GLU A 82 -7.60 -3.98 17.69
N LYS A 83 -8.22 -4.34 18.82
CA LYS A 83 -8.85 -5.66 18.99
C LYS A 83 -9.92 -5.94 17.92
N MET A 84 -10.75 -4.96 17.60
CA MET A 84 -11.82 -5.11 16.61
C MET A 84 -11.28 -5.27 15.18
N ILE A 85 -10.29 -4.47 14.81
CA ILE A 85 -9.68 -4.48 13.48
C ILE A 85 -8.88 -5.76 13.26
N ILE A 86 -8.07 -6.18 14.25
CA ILE A 86 -7.27 -7.41 14.16
C ILE A 86 -8.19 -8.62 14.02
N LYS A 87 -9.23 -8.74 14.85
CA LYS A 87 -10.23 -9.82 14.74
C LYS A 87 -10.87 -9.89 13.34
N SER A 88 -11.10 -8.73 12.71
CA SER A 88 -11.66 -8.67 11.36
C SER A 88 -10.65 -9.12 10.30
N LEU A 89 -9.38 -8.74 10.48
CA LEU A 89 -8.28 -9.11 9.58
C LEU A 89 -7.99 -10.61 9.63
N GLU A 90 -8.11 -11.26 10.80
CA GLU A 90 -7.95 -12.71 10.97
C GLU A 90 -8.82 -13.54 10.00
N HIS A 91 -9.94 -13.00 9.51
CA HIS A 91 -10.82 -13.66 8.55
C HIS A 91 -10.38 -13.57 7.08
N THR A 92 -9.37 -12.74 6.79
CA THR A 92 -8.94 -12.43 5.41
C THR A 92 -7.42 -12.48 5.21
N ILE A 93 -6.63 -12.56 6.29
CA ILE A 93 -5.16 -12.47 6.23
C ILE A 93 -4.49 -13.65 5.51
N ASP A 94 -5.12 -14.83 5.47
CA ASP A 94 -4.47 -16.05 4.93
C ASP A 94 -4.53 -16.17 3.40
N GLU A 95 -5.27 -15.28 2.73
CA GLU A 95 -5.45 -15.30 1.28
C GLU A 95 -5.03 -13.97 0.63
N LEU A 96 -4.57 -14.05 -0.62
CA LEU A 96 -4.29 -12.86 -1.40
C LEU A 96 -5.63 -12.28 -1.87
N HIS A 97 -5.98 -11.12 -1.34
CA HIS A 97 -7.19 -10.39 -1.70
C HIS A 97 -6.82 -9.06 -2.33
N TRP A 98 -7.12 -8.92 -3.62
CA TRP A 98 -6.81 -7.73 -4.40
C TRP A 98 -5.43 -7.18 -4.06
N VAL A 99 -4.37 -7.93 -4.33
CA VAL A 99 -2.98 -7.53 -4.16
C VAL A 99 -2.61 -7.02 -2.74
N GLY A 100 -3.39 -7.39 -1.71
CA GLY A 100 -3.11 -7.10 -0.30
C GLY A 100 -3.86 -5.90 0.29
N HIS A 101 -4.87 -5.35 -0.39
CA HIS A 101 -5.57 -4.13 0.06
C HIS A 101 -6.21 -4.27 1.46
N ASN A 102 -6.72 -5.45 1.83
CA ASN A 102 -7.26 -5.70 3.17
C ASN A 102 -6.22 -5.45 4.27
N VAL A 103 -4.98 -5.92 4.05
CA VAL A 103 -3.89 -5.77 5.02
C VAL A 103 -3.35 -4.35 5.01
N ILE A 104 -3.22 -3.72 3.84
CA ILE A 104 -2.78 -2.32 3.70
C ILE A 104 -3.72 -1.38 4.45
N TYR A 105 -5.03 -1.52 4.25
CA TYR A 105 -6.02 -0.67 4.92
C TYR A 105 -6.03 -0.89 6.43
N ALA A 106 -5.99 -2.15 6.88
CA ALA A 106 -5.91 -2.46 8.31
C ALA A 106 -4.63 -1.88 8.95
N ALA A 107 -3.47 -2.09 8.33
CA ALA A 107 -2.17 -1.65 8.85
C ALA A 107 -2.12 -0.14 9.03
N LEU A 108 -2.48 0.60 7.98
CA LEU A 108 -2.43 2.08 8.01
C LEU A 108 -3.47 2.64 8.96
N SER A 109 -4.67 2.06 9.04
CA SER A 109 -5.67 2.47 10.04
C SER A 109 -5.16 2.28 11.47
N LEU A 110 -4.59 1.12 11.80
CA LEU A 110 -4.03 0.85 13.12
C LEU A 110 -2.85 1.78 13.44
N LEU A 111 -1.96 2.00 12.47
CA LEU A 111 -0.82 2.90 12.65
C LEU A 111 -1.27 4.34 12.92
N ALA A 112 -2.28 4.84 12.20
CA ALA A 112 -2.86 6.15 12.44
C ALA A 112 -3.54 6.24 13.82
N MET A 113 -4.32 5.23 14.21
CA MET A 113 -4.96 5.18 15.53
C MET A 113 -3.93 5.11 16.66
N LYS A 114 -2.81 4.39 16.46
CA LYS A 114 -1.70 4.37 17.41
C LYS A 114 -1.09 5.75 17.59
N GLU A 115 -0.95 6.53 16.53
CA GLU A 115 -0.43 7.90 16.60
C GLU A 115 -1.41 8.88 17.27
N LEU A 116 -2.70 8.65 17.10
CA LEU A 116 -3.77 9.47 17.67
C LEU A 116 -4.11 9.08 19.12
N GLN A 117 -3.86 7.83 19.52
CA GLN A 117 -4.25 7.19 20.80
C GLN A 117 -5.76 7.03 21.03
N LYS A 118 -6.56 7.98 20.54
CA LYS A 118 -8.02 7.94 20.50
C LYS A 118 -8.51 8.47 19.16
N TRP A 119 -9.52 7.83 18.58
CA TRP A 119 -10.17 8.30 17.37
C TRP A 119 -11.50 7.59 17.13
N GLY A 120 -12.51 8.38 16.76
CA GLY A 120 -13.76 7.92 16.20
C GLY A 120 -14.66 7.14 17.15
N ASP A 121 -15.90 6.91 16.76
CA ASP A 121 -16.88 6.16 17.53
C ASP A 121 -16.95 4.67 17.11
N ASN A 122 -17.82 3.89 17.77
CA ASN A 122 -18.02 2.47 17.43
C ASN A 122 -18.44 2.28 15.98
N GLN A 123 -19.25 3.19 15.44
CA GLN A 123 -19.76 3.10 14.07
C GLN A 123 -18.65 3.32 13.03
N GLU A 124 -17.67 4.16 13.32
CA GLU A 124 -16.51 4.41 12.48
C GLU A 124 -15.52 3.24 12.52
N ILE A 125 -15.24 2.70 13.71
CA ILE A 125 -14.42 1.47 13.83
C ILE A 125 -15.11 0.30 13.13
N GLU A 126 -16.42 0.14 13.31
CA GLU A 126 -17.22 -0.84 12.57
C GLU A 126 -17.12 -0.63 11.05
N GLY A 127 -17.10 0.60 10.57
CA GLY A 127 -16.89 0.92 9.16
C GLY A 127 -15.60 0.31 8.60
N ILE A 128 -14.49 0.44 9.34
CA ILE A 128 -13.18 -0.13 8.97
C ILE A 128 -13.23 -1.66 9.03
N THR A 129 -13.79 -2.25 10.08
CA THR A 129 -13.94 -3.71 10.19
C THR A 129 -14.77 -4.30 9.04
N ASN A 130 -15.87 -3.64 8.69
CA ASN A 130 -16.77 -4.03 7.60
C ASN A 130 -16.11 -3.90 6.22
N LEU A 131 -15.22 -2.94 6.04
CA LEU A 131 -14.38 -2.81 4.86
C LEU A 131 -13.42 -4.00 4.77
N ILE A 132 -12.68 -4.32 5.83
CA ILE A 132 -11.73 -5.44 5.85
C ILE A 132 -12.44 -6.76 5.55
N ILE A 133 -13.57 -7.02 6.22
CA ILE A 133 -14.36 -8.24 6.02
C ILE A 133 -14.90 -8.35 4.59
N SER A 134 -15.12 -7.24 3.89
CA SER A 134 -15.62 -7.26 2.49
C SER A 134 -14.64 -7.89 1.49
N PHE A 135 -13.36 -8.01 1.87
CA PHE A 135 -12.37 -8.70 1.06
C PHE A 135 -12.48 -10.23 1.14
N ARG A 136 -13.25 -10.78 2.07
CA ARG A 136 -13.42 -12.23 2.21
C ARG A 136 -13.91 -12.86 0.91
N LYS A 137 -13.23 -13.92 0.45
CA LYS A 137 -13.51 -14.65 -0.81
C LYS A 137 -13.38 -13.79 -2.09
N THR A 138 -12.78 -12.61 -2.01
CA THR A 138 -12.47 -11.82 -3.21
C THR A 138 -11.33 -12.46 -4.02
N ILE A 139 -11.18 -12.02 -5.26
CA ILE A 139 -10.10 -12.45 -6.15
C ILE A 139 -8.75 -11.86 -5.70
N PRO A 140 -7.61 -12.50 -6.06
CA PRO A 140 -6.29 -11.96 -5.76
C PRO A 140 -5.95 -10.66 -6.49
N GLY A 141 -6.71 -10.31 -7.52
CA GLY A 141 -6.43 -9.25 -8.48
C GLY A 141 -6.89 -9.69 -9.86
N ARG A 142 -6.91 -8.77 -10.83
CA ARG A 142 -7.51 -9.00 -12.15
C ARG A 142 -6.56 -8.84 -13.33
N SER A 143 -5.39 -8.27 -13.10
CA SER A 143 -4.44 -7.88 -14.14
C SER A 143 -3.10 -8.52 -13.84
N TRP A 144 -2.64 -9.39 -14.74
CA TRP A 144 -1.47 -10.24 -14.53
C TRP A 144 -0.71 -10.47 -15.83
N ILE A 145 0.62 -10.52 -15.73
CA ILE A 145 1.48 -11.01 -16.80
C ILE A 145 1.79 -12.49 -16.52
N GLY A 146 1.58 -13.35 -17.51
CA GLY A 146 1.94 -14.78 -17.48
C GLY A 146 0.95 -15.70 -16.76
N PHE A 147 -0.06 -15.17 -16.06
CA PHE A 147 -1.03 -15.96 -15.30
C PHE A 147 -2.44 -15.43 -15.47
N THR A 148 -3.43 -16.31 -15.39
CA THR A 148 -4.83 -15.95 -15.21
C THR A 148 -5.17 -15.76 -13.72
N THR A 149 -6.21 -15.00 -13.41
CA THR A 149 -6.71 -14.85 -12.03
C THR A 149 -7.03 -16.19 -11.35
N LYS A 150 -7.50 -17.18 -12.12
CA LYS A 150 -7.80 -18.52 -11.61
C LYS A 150 -6.52 -19.24 -11.17
N GLU A 151 -5.46 -19.18 -11.98
CA GLU A 151 -4.16 -19.78 -11.64
C GLU A 151 -3.54 -19.10 -10.41
N VAL A 152 -3.58 -17.76 -10.32
CA VAL A 152 -3.10 -17.04 -9.14
C VAL A 152 -3.87 -17.46 -7.88
N LYS A 153 -5.20 -17.62 -7.96
CA LYS A 153 -6.02 -18.06 -6.84
C LYS A 153 -5.64 -19.47 -6.37
N GLN A 154 -5.42 -20.38 -7.31
CA GLN A 154 -5.09 -21.79 -7.06
C GLN A 154 -3.61 -22.03 -6.72
N LEU A 155 -2.76 -21.01 -6.86
CA LEU A 155 -1.34 -21.11 -6.57
C LEU A 155 -1.10 -21.58 -5.12
N SER A 156 -0.32 -22.64 -4.99
CA SER A 156 0.16 -23.15 -3.71
C SER A 156 1.64 -22.85 -3.56
N ILE A 157 1.98 -21.97 -2.63
CA ILE A 157 3.35 -21.68 -2.25
C ILE A 157 3.85 -22.85 -1.41
N LYS A 158 4.83 -23.59 -1.94
CA LYS A 158 5.61 -24.63 -1.26
C LYS A 158 7.06 -24.13 -1.09
N ASP A 159 7.20 -22.88 -0.67
CA ASP A 159 8.49 -22.18 -0.71
C ASP A 159 9.09 -22.20 0.70
N GLU A 160 10.26 -22.83 0.84
CA GLU A 160 10.98 -22.95 2.12
C GLU A 160 11.29 -21.56 2.73
N ILE A 161 11.33 -20.54 1.86
CA ILE A 161 11.58 -19.15 2.20
C ILE A 161 10.58 -18.56 3.20
N GLU A 162 9.35 -19.09 3.29
CA GLU A 162 8.37 -18.64 4.30
C GLU A 162 8.93 -18.78 5.73
N SER A 163 9.73 -19.84 5.96
CA SER A 163 10.35 -20.11 7.25
C SER A 163 11.56 -19.20 7.55
N GLU A 164 12.09 -18.51 6.55
CA GLU A 164 13.23 -17.58 6.67
C GLU A 164 12.79 -16.15 6.97
N LEU A 165 11.57 -15.77 6.58
CA LEU A 165 11.03 -14.42 6.74
C LEU A 165 10.35 -14.24 8.10
N ARG A 166 11.15 -14.16 9.18
CA ARG A 166 10.66 -14.13 10.57
C ARG A 166 10.55 -12.75 11.19
N ASN A 167 11.13 -11.74 10.55
CA ASN A 167 11.11 -10.36 11.04
C ASN A 167 11.13 -9.33 9.90
N PRO A 168 10.81 -8.06 10.19
CA PRO A 168 10.73 -7.01 9.18
C PRO A 168 12.02 -6.76 8.39
N LYS A 169 13.19 -6.94 9.01
CA LYS A 169 14.48 -6.74 8.32
C LYS A 169 14.71 -7.81 7.24
N GLN A 170 14.37 -9.06 7.55
CA GLN A 170 14.44 -10.16 6.60
C GLN A 170 13.43 -9.96 5.47
N LEU A 171 12.19 -9.58 5.80
CA LEU A 171 11.16 -9.30 4.80
C LEU A 171 11.57 -8.16 3.85
N SER A 172 12.02 -7.03 4.38
CA SER A 172 12.48 -5.90 3.55
C SER A 172 13.68 -6.27 2.68
N THR A 173 14.62 -7.04 3.23
CA THR A 173 15.78 -7.54 2.45
C THR A 173 15.32 -8.39 1.27
N PHE A 174 14.40 -9.32 1.50
CA PHE A 174 13.84 -10.19 0.48
C PHE A 174 13.08 -9.39 -0.60
N ILE A 175 12.19 -8.49 -0.19
CA ILE A 175 11.38 -7.69 -1.13
C ILE A 175 12.24 -6.76 -2.00
N LEU A 176 13.25 -6.12 -1.42
CA LEU A 176 14.16 -5.28 -2.20
C LEU A 176 15.02 -6.12 -3.15
N ASN A 177 15.36 -7.35 -2.78
CA ASN A 177 16.02 -8.29 -3.68
C ASN A 177 15.12 -8.70 -4.85
N GLU A 178 13.82 -8.93 -4.62
CA GLU A 178 12.85 -9.19 -5.70
C GLU A 178 12.69 -7.97 -6.61
N LEU A 179 12.63 -6.76 -6.04
CA LEU A 179 12.57 -5.51 -6.81
C LEU A 179 13.81 -5.31 -7.69
N SER A 180 15.01 -5.70 -7.23
CA SER A 180 16.23 -5.52 -8.03
C SER A 180 16.29 -6.40 -9.28
N GLN A 181 15.47 -7.46 -9.37
CA GLN A 181 15.49 -8.41 -10.48
C GLN A 181 14.75 -7.92 -11.73
N PHE A 182 13.94 -6.86 -11.65
CA PHE A 182 13.17 -6.39 -12.80
C PHE A 182 14.08 -5.68 -13.82
N ASN A 183 14.18 -6.24 -15.02
CA ASN A 183 14.93 -5.62 -16.12
C ASN A 183 14.21 -4.38 -16.66
N ILE A 184 12.92 -4.54 -17.00
CA ILE A 184 12.04 -3.51 -17.54
C ILE A 184 10.82 -3.39 -16.64
N ILE A 185 10.30 -2.18 -16.46
CA ILE A 185 9.05 -1.90 -15.77
C ILE A 185 8.11 -1.23 -16.76
N TYR A 186 6.88 -1.72 -16.84
CA TYR A 186 5.83 -1.23 -17.75
C TYR A 186 4.81 -0.43 -16.96
N ARG A 187 4.32 0.66 -17.55
CA ARG A 187 3.22 1.45 -17.02
C ARG A 187 1.89 0.74 -17.31
N ALA A 188 1.52 -0.16 -16.42
CA ALA A 188 0.34 -1.03 -16.50
C ALA A 188 -0.14 -1.47 -15.11
N GLU A 189 -1.44 -1.72 -14.95
CA GLU A 189 -2.00 -2.27 -13.69
C GLU A 189 -1.41 -3.65 -13.41
N SER A 190 -1.21 -4.45 -14.46
CA SER A 190 -0.56 -5.76 -14.40
C SER A 190 0.96 -5.73 -14.15
N HIS A 191 1.59 -4.54 -14.02
CA HIS A 191 3.03 -4.45 -13.81
C HIS A 191 3.46 -3.42 -12.76
N HIS A 192 3.73 -2.15 -13.10
CA HIS A 192 4.25 -1.19 -12.11
C HIS A 192 3.37 -1.06 -10.86
N ASP A 193 2.04 -1.15 -11.01
CA ASP A 193 1.11 -1.13 -9.88
C ASP A 193 1.26 -2.38 -9.01
N LEU A 194 1.38 -3.57 -9.60
CA LEU A 194 1.65 -4.79 -8.84
C LEU A 194 2.99 -4.73 -8.10
N ILE A 195 4.02 -4.14 -8.70
CA ILE A 195 5.32 -3.95 -8.05
C ILE A 195 5.21 -2.93 -6.90
N GLY A 196 4.45 -1.85 -7.09
CA GLY A 196 4.12 -0.92 -6.00
C GLY A 196 3.30 -1.59 -4.90
N HIS A 197 2.41 -2.51 -5.24
CA HIS A 197 1.66 -3.33 -4.29
C HIS A 197 2.50 -4.37 -3.58
N LEU A 198 3.55 -4.89 -4.21
CA LEU A 198 4.55 -5.71 -3.54
C LEU A 198 5.19 -4.93 -2.38
N LEU A 199 5.57 -3.68 -2.62
CA LEU A 199 6.13 -2.79 -1.60
C LEU A 199 5.10 -2.45 -0.51
N THR A 200 3.91 -2.01 -0.89
CA THR A 200 2.91 -1.57 0.10
C THR A 200 2.34 -2.71 0.93
N PHE A 201 2.13 -3.88 0.35
CA PHE A 201 1.62 -5.03 1.09
C PHE A 201 2.66 -5.58 2.06
N SER A 202 3.91 -5.74 1.62
CA SER A 202 4.97 -6.19 2.52
C SER A 202 5.30 -5.19 3.62
N HIS A 203 5.22 -3.89 3.35
CA HIS A 203 5.30 -2.86 4.38
C HIS A 203 4.12 -2.93 5.37
N ALA A 204 2.90 -3.17 4.90
CA ALA A 204 1.73 -3.35 5.77
C ALA A 204 1.93 -4.55 6.73
N ILE A 205 2.55 -5.63 6.25
CA ILE A 205 2.95 -6.77 7.08
C ILE A 205 4.00 -6.35 8.12
N ASN A 206 5.03 -5.57 7.74
CA ASN A 206 6.00 -5.02 8.70
C ASN A 206 5.33 -4.18 9.79
N ILE A 207 4.36 -3.34 9.43
CA ILE A 207 3.59 -2.53 10.39
C ILE A 207 2.88 -3.43 11.42
N MET A 208 2.28 -4.55 10.99
CA MET A 208 1.65 -5.49 11.93
C MET A 208 2.66 -6.07 12.94
N TYR A 209 3.86 -6.41 12.49
CA TYR A 209 4.92 -6.86 13.38
C TYR A 209 5.34 -5.78 14.39
N ASP A 210 5.52 -4.55 13.91
CA ASP A 210 5.96 -3.42 14.74
C ASP A 210 4.91 -3.01 15.78
N LEU A 211 3.62 -3.21 15.46
CA LEU A 211 2.50 -3.06 16.40
C LEU A 211 2.37 -4.23 17.38
N GLY A 212 3.14 -5.31 17.22
CA GLY A 212 3.17 -6.47 18.11
C GLY A 212 2.41 -7.70 17.63
N HIS A 213 1.72 -7.63 16.47
CA HIS A 213 0.91 -8.71 15.90
C HIS A 213 1.76 -9.67 15.06
N ARG A 214 2.66 -10.39 15.73
CA ARG A 214 3.62 -11.31 15.07
C ARG A 214 2.95 -12.48 14.36
N ASP A 215 1.81 -12.95 14.87
CA ASP A 215 1.01 -14.00 14.24
C ASP A 215 0.41 -13.52 12.91
N ILE A 216 -0.14 -12.30 12.88
CA ILE A 216 -0.66 -11.67 11.67
C ILE A 216 0.46 -11.43 10.66
N PHE A 217 1.64 -10.99 11.14
CA PHE A 217 2.84 -10.88 10.29
C PHE A 217 3.14 -12.21 9.60
N GLN A 218 3.24 -13.30 10.35
CA GLN A 218 3.59 -14.61 9.81
C GLN A 218 2.52 -15.11 8.83
N ARG A 219 1.24 -14.97 9.16
CA ARG A 219 0.12 -15.38 8.30
C ARG A 219 0.07 -14.60 6.99
N GLY A 220 0.47 -13.32 7.02
CA GLY A 220 0.55 -12.46 5.84
C GLY A 220 1.68 -12.81 4.86
N ILE A 221 2.73 -13.53 5.29
CA ILE A 221 3.86 -13.89 4.42
C ILE A 221 3.40 -14.74 3.23
N ARG A 222 2.58 -15.76 3.47
CA ARG A 222 2.16 -16.69 2.42
C ARG A 222 1.39 -16.04 1.27
N PRO A 223 0.35 -15.21 1.49
CA PRO A 223 -0.31 -14.50 0.39
C PRO A 223 0.59 -13.47 -0.28
N LEU A 224 1.51 -12.83 0.44
CA LEU A 224 2.52 -11.96 -0.17
C LEU A 224 3.44 -12.75 -1.13
N LEU A 225 3.88 -13.95 -0.74
CA LEU A 225 4.68 -14.82 -1.60
C LEU A 225 3.93 -15.26 -2.87
N LYS A 226 2.59 -15.34 -2.86
CA LYS A 226 1.81 -15.53 -4.09
C LYS A 226 1.99 -14.37 -5.07
N LEU A 227 1.95 -13.13 -4.57
CA LEU A 227 2.19 -11.94 -5.40
C LEU A 227 3.61 -11.94 -5.96
N VAL A 228 4.62 -12.24 -5.12
CA VAL A 228 6.02 -12.37 -5.55
C VAL A 228 6.17 -13.41 -6.66
N TYR A 229 5.62 -14.61 -6.46
CA TYR A 229 5.74 -15.70 -7.41
C TYR A 229 5.19 -15.32 -8.79
N VAL A 230 4.03 -14.65 -8.84
CA VAL A 230 3.42 -14.20 -10.09
C VAL A 230 4.28 -13.11 -10.76
N LEU A 231 4.77 -12.14 -9.98
CA LEU A 231 5.63 -11.07 -10.46
C LEU A 231 6.97 -11.56 -11.04
N ARG A 232 7.49 -12.71 -10.59
CA ARG A 232 8.71 -13.32 -11.16
C ARG A 232 8.59 -13.66 -12.65
N ALA A 233 7.37 -13.86 -13.17
CA ALA A 233 7.15 -14.09 -14.60
C ALA A 233 7.53 -12.89 -15.48
N SER A 234 7.59 -11.68 -14.92
CA SER A 234 7.94 -10.46 -15.67
C SER A 234 9.32 -9.89 -15.36
N GLN A 235 10.03 -10.39 -14.34
CA GLN A 235 11.34 -9.87 -13.93
C GLN A 235 12.37 -9.85 -15.07
N LYS A 236 12.43 -10.91 -15.88
CA LYS A 236 13.44 -11.07 -16.94
C LYS A 236 12.98 -10.60 -18.32
N LEU A 237 11.82 -9.94 -18.42
CA LEU A 237 11.36 -9.42 -19.71
C LEU A 237 12.35 -8.40 -20.29
N THR A 238 12.46 -8.43 -21.61
CA THR A 238 13.22 -7.50 -22.45
C THR A 238 12.28 -6.83 -23.44
N SER A 239 12.72 -5.78 -24.13
CA SER A 239 11.89 -5.03 -25.08
C SER A 239 11.31 -5.87 -26.22
N ASN A 240 11.95 -7.01 -26.53
CA ASN A 240 11.51 -7.95 -27.57
C ASN A 240 10.76 -9.17 -27.01
N SER A 241 10.52 -9.24 -25.70
CA SER A 241 9.86 -10.39 -25.08
C SER A 241 8.39 -10.47 -25.50
N LYS A 242 7.91 -11.67 -25.81
CA LYS A 242 6.48 -11.89 -26.03
C LYS A 242 5.77 -11.89 -24.68
N ILE A 243 4.84 -10.94 -24.48
CA ILE A 243 4.09 -10.79 -23.23
C ILE A 243 2.77 -11.55 -23.34
N THR A 244 2.57 -12.52 -22.44
CA THR A 244 1.25 -13.13 -22.22
C THR A 244 0.50 -12.28 -21.20
N LEU A 245 -0.44 -11.46 -21.66
CA LEU A 245 -1.18 -10.51 -20.82
C LEU A 245 -2.59 -11.02 -20.52
N HIS A 246 -2.95 -11.06 -19.24
CA HIS A 246 -4.30 -11.34 -18.77
C HIS A 246 -4.77 -10.16 -17.92
N SER A 247 -5.37 -9.17 -18.57
CA SER A 247 -5.84 -7.94 -17.92
C SER A 247 -7.12 -7.45 -18.60
N PRO A 248 -8.12 -6.97 -17.85
CA PRO A 248 -9.30 -6.33 -18.42
C PRO A 248 -9.05 -4.86 -18.81
N ILE A 249 -7.90 -4.28 -18.46
CA ILE A 249 -7.65 -2.85 -18.68
C ILE A 249 -6.32 -2.54 -19.37
N ASP A 250 -5.32 -3.43 -19.28
CA ASP A 250 -4.05 -3.25 -19.96
C ASP A 250 -4.14 -3.85 -21.37
N PHE A 251 -3.53 -3.19 -22.35
CA PHE A 251 -3.52 -3.62 -23.74
C PHE A 251 -2.09 -3.69 -24.27
N LEU A 252 -1.82 -4.64 -25.17
CA LEU A 252 -0.54 -4.74 -25.86
C LEU A 252 -0.47 -3.73 -27.03
N PRO A 253 0.71 -3.18 -27.34
CA PRO A 253 1.96 -3.34 -26.60
C PRO A 253 1.94 -2.55 -25.28
N LEU A 254 2.50 -3.13 -24.21
CA LEU A 254 2.69 -2.40 -22.95
C LEU A 254 3.72 -1.28 -23.14
N VAL A 255 3.45 -0.12 -22.54
CA VAL A 255 4.35 1.04 -22.60
C VAL A 255 5.34 0.96 -21.45
N GLU A 256 6.64 1.07 -21.74
CA GLU A 256 7.67 1.14 -20.69
C GLU A 256 7.45 2.37 -19.80
N SER A 257 7.60 2.20 -18.50
CA SER A 257 7.53 3.30 -17.55
C SER A 257 8.62 4.33 -17.86
N LYS A 258 8.30 5.60 -17.65
CA LYS A 258 9.30 6.66 -17.72
C LYS A 258 10.06 6.75 -16.41
N ARG A 259 11.35 6.99 -16.49
CA ARG A 259 12.20 7.20 -15.32
C ARG A 259 11.83 8.52 -14.64
N ALA A 260 11.53 8.47 -13.36
CA ALA A 260 11.45 9.65 -12.51
C ALA A 260 12.83 10.30 -12.34
N HIS A 261 12.96 11.58 -12.71
CA HIS A 261 14.22 12.32 -12.55
C HIS A 261 14.40 12.89 -11.14
N VAL A 262 13.30 13.17 -10.45
CA VAL A 262 13.24 13.67 -9.08
C VAL A 262 12.57 12.62 -8.18
N LEU A 263 12.97 12.56 -6.91
CA LEU A 263 12.47 11.62 -5.92
C LEU A 263 11.50 12.29 -4.95
N PRO A 264 10.64 11.52 -4.27
CA PRO A 264 9.75 12.01 -3.22
C PRO A 264 10.46 12.65 -2.01
N THR A 265 11.78 12.47 -1.88
CA THR A 265 12.63 13.14 -0.88
C THR A 265 13.22 14.47 -1.37
N GLU A 266 12.95 14.86 -2.62
CA GLU A 266 13.43 16.07 -3.27
C GLU A 266 12.28 17.07 -3.41
N LYS A 267 12.56 18.36 -3.24
CA LYS A 267 11.55 19.43 -3.27
C LYS A 267 10.85 19.51 -4.61
N GLU A 268 11.62 19.39 -5.69
CA GLU A 268 11.20 19.53 -7.08
C GLU A 268 10.09 18.52 -7.43
N PHE A 269 10.08 17.36 -6.78
CA PHE A 269 9.03 16.36 -6.94
C PHE A 269 7.65 16.92 -6.55
N TRP A 270 7.57 17.64 -5.44
CA TRP A 270 6.30 18.12 -4.88
C TRP A 270 5.78 19.44 -5.46
N LEU A 271 6.55 20.06 -6.37
CA LEU A 271 6.11 21.24 -7.13
C LEU A 271 5.12 20.89 -8.25
N LYS A 272 5.03 19.62 -8.64
CA LYS A 272 4.09 19.13 -9.66
C LYS A 272 2.66 19.02 -9.11
N ASP A 273 1.65 19.37 -9.92
CA ASP A 273 0.26 19.12 -9.55
C ASP A 273 -0.15 17.66 -9.80
N TYR A 274 -0.16 16.86 -8.73
CA TYR A 274 -0.55 15.46 -8.78
C TYR A 274 -2.06 15.21 -8.74
N SER A 275 -2.88 16.24 -8.52
CA SER A 275 -4.34 16.10 -8.49
C SER A 275 -4.95 15.66 -9.83
N THR A 276 -4.18 15.80 -10.91
CA THR A 276 -4.52 15.36 -12.27
C THR A 276 -4.38 13.85 -12.47
N PHE A 277 -3.72 13.14 -11.54
CA PHE A 277 -3.44 11.70 -11.64
C PHE A 277 -4.55 10.81 -11.06
N ASP A 278 -5.64 11.41 -10.57
CA ASP A 278 -6.82 10.73 -10.01
C ASP A 278 -6.47 9.54 -9.08
N TRP A 279 -6.66 8.30 -9.53
CA TRP A 279 -6.32 7.08 -8.78
C TRP A 279 -4.82 6.98 -8.44
N ASP A 280 -3.94 7.33 -9.36
CA ASP A 280 -2.48 7.24 -9.19
C ASP A 280 -1.96 8.27 -8.17
N PHE A 281 -2.75 9.30 -7.83
CA PHE A 281 -2.34 10.29 -6.85
C PHE A 281 -2.05 9.64 -5.48
N GLY A 282 -2.89 8.70 -5.04
CA GLY A 282 -2.64 8.03 -3.77
C GLY A 282 -1.49 7.01 -3.82
N HIS A 283 -1.17 6.46 -4.99
CA HIS A 283 -0.01 5.59 -5.17
C HIS A 283 1.31 6.31 -4.89
N ILE A 284 1.42 7.58 -5.26
CA ILE A 284 2.63 8.39 -5.02
C ILE A 284 3.02 8.37 -3.54
N PHE A 285 2.07 8.58 -2.63
CA PHE A 285 2.35 8.57 -1.20
C PHE A 285 2.66 7.16 -0.68
N LYS A 286 1.82 6.17 -1.01
CA LYS A 286 1.93 4.81 -0.47
C LYS A 286 3.20 4.09 -0.95
N PHE A 287 3.52 4.20 -2.24
CA PHE A 287 4.70 3.57 -2.83
C PHE A 287 5.98 4.19 -2.25
N SER A 288 6.00 5.53 -2.12
CA SER A 288 7.12 6.24 -1.51
C SER A 288 7.31 5.84 -0.05
N TYR A 289 6.25 5.90 0.76
CA TYR A 289 6.34 5.52 2.17
C TYR A 289 6.91 4.11 2.34
N SER A 290 6.37 3.16 1.57
CA SER A 290 6.74 1.75 1.68
C SER A 290 8.14 1.46 1.17
N TYR A 291 8.55 2.04 0.05
CA TYR A 291 9.91 1.88 -0.46
C TYR A 291 10.95 2.38 0.56
N PHE A 292 10.76 3.58 1.09
CA PHE A 292 11.72 4.17 2.02
C PHE A 292 11.71 3.49 3.40
N ASP A 293 10.59 2.91 3.87
CA ASP A 293 10.59 2.01 5.03
C ASP A 293 11.48 0.78 4.78
N HIS A 294 11.31 0.09 3.65
CA HIS A 294 12.13 -1.06 3.31
C HIS A 294 13.62 -0.70 3.24
N ILE A 295 13.96 0.45 2.64
CA ILE A 295 15.35 0.96 2.59
C ILE A 295 15.92 1.20 3.98
N LYS A 296 15.16 1.79 4.92
CA LYS A 296 15.65 1.99 6.30
C LYS A 296 15.98 0.67 7.00
N ARG A 297 15.21 -0.39 6.72
CA ARG A 297 15.42 -1.73 7.30
C ARG A 297 16.57 -2.49 6.63
N ALA A 298 16.81 -2.23 5.34
CA ALA A 298 17.85 -2.90 4.55
C ALA A 298 18.66 -1.89 3.69
N PRO A 299 19.44 -0.99 4.31
CA PRO A 299 20.05 0.17 3.63
C PRO A 299 21.02 -0.20 2.50
N LYS A 300 21.64 -1.38 2.56
CA LYS A 300 22.55 -1.90 1.51
C LYS A 300 21.88 -2.04 0.13
N TYR A 301 20.55 -2.04 0.05
CA TYR A 301 19.81 -2.15 -1.21
C TYR A 301 19.43 -0.80 -1.84
N LYS A 302 19.74 0.33 -1.18
CA LYS A 302 19.37 1.66 -1.69
C LYS A 302 19.91 1.87 -3.10
N ASP A 303 21.22 1.73 -3.28
CA ASP A 303 21.86 1.97 -4.58
C ASP A 303 21.52 0.90 -5.62
N ILE A 304 21.04 -0.27 -5.18
CA ILE A 304 20.62 -1.37 -6.04
C ILE A 304 19.20 -1.15 -6.60
N THR A 305 18.30 -0.61 -5.78
CA THR A 305 16.85 -0.61 -6.07
C THR A 305 16.29 0.77 -6.38
N LEU A 306 17.01 1.85 -6.04
CA LEU A 306 16.53 3.22 -6.25
C LEU A 306 16.22 3.50 -7.71
N GLU A 307 17.06 2.99 -8.61
CA GLU A 307 16.84 3.15 -10.05
C GLU A 307 15.56 2.42 -10.48
N LYS A 308 15.27 1.22 -9.96
CA LYS A 308 14.01 0.50 -10.24
C LYS A 308 12.82 1.25 -9.68
N PHE A 309 12.95 1.80 -8.47
CA PHE A 309 11.89 2.59 -7.84
C PHE A 309 11.51 3.83 -8.68
N ARG A 310 12.48 4.47 -9.34
CA ARG A 310 12.21 5.60 -10.26
C ARG A 310 11.29 5.24 -11.44
N PHE A 311 11.16 3.97 -11.81
CA PHE A 311 10.24 3.53 -12.86
C PHE A 311 8.87 3.06 -12.31
N ILE A 312 8.72 2.98 -10.98
CA ILE A 312 7.46 2.63 -10.31
C ILE A 312 6.66 3.90 -10.01
N ILE A 313 7.33 4.95 -9.57
CA ILE A 313 6.66 6.21 -9.22
C ILE A 313 6.47 7.09 -10.45
N ASN A 314 5.27 7.67 -10.54
CA ASN A 314 5.01 8.75 -11.49
C ASN A 314 5.71 10.02 -10.99
N ALA A 315 6.66 10.54 -11.78
CA ALA A 315 7.22 11.88 -11.62
C ALA A 315 6.76 12.82 -12.74
#